data_AF-A0A7W4VHW6-F1
#
_entry.id   AF-A0A7W4VHW6-F1
#
_cell.length_a   1.000
_cell.length_b   1.000
_cell.length_c   1.000
_cell.angle_alpha   90.00
_cell.angle_beta   90.00
_cell.angle_gamma   90.00
#
_symmetry.space_group_name_H-M   'P 1'
#
loop_
_entity.id
_entity.type
_entity.pdbx_description
1 polymer ?
#
loop_
_entity_poly.entity_id
_entity_poly.type
_entity_poly.pdbx_seq_one_letter_code
_entity_poly.pdbx_strand_id
1 'polypeptide(L)'
;MKRIILTCVLASEAIAANAQLYSFPAPAMTVADCRPGHIWMRRANGLPYCGAPLPPPPEPDPAPPPACRFLYPTIAIAIGPMGNCSADGGCDGQGIAVFDGGYTPVWSRMWSNWEITDQQDLYNKAMAALVATQYRLGAWKRSELGNGNYGDRSVYEVCQ
;
A
#
# COMPACT_ATOMS: atom_id res chain seq x y z
N MET A 1 -38.32 -59.04 89.90
CA MET A 1 -38.83 -58.92 88.51
C MET A 1 -40.13 -58.12 88.51
N LYS A 2 -40.10 -56.86 88.04
CA LYS A 2 -41.15 -56.18 87.26
C LYS A 2 -40.67 -54.74 87.03
N ARG A 3 -40.62 -54.35 85.76
CA ARG A 3 -39.91 -53.18 85.22
C ARG A 3 -40.76 -51.91 85.39
N ILE A 4 -40.18 -50.85 85.94
CA ILE A 4 -40.76 -49.50 85.92
C ILE A 4 -40.05 -48.76 84.79
N ILE A 5 -40.78 -48.40 83.73
CA ILE A 5 -40.26 -47.62 82.60
C ILE A 5 -40.35 -46.16 83.02
N LEU A 6 -39.21 -45.57 83.37
CA LEU A 6 -39.07 -44.13 83.60
C LEU A 6 -38.70 -43.49 82.25
N THR A 7 -39.67 -42.90 81.56
CA THR A 7 -39.44 -42.10 80.35
C THR A 7 -38.86 -40.75 80.75
N CYS A 8 -37.59 -40.53 80.41
CA CYS A 8 -36.90 -39.27 80.57
C CYS A 8 -36.36 -38.82 79.21
N VAL A 9 -36.51 -37.51 78.94
CA VAL A 9 -35.79 -36.68 77.95
C VAL A 9 -36.13 -36.97 76.46
N LEU A 10 -36.29 -36.01 75.54
CA LEU A 10 -35.83 -34.63 75.44
C LEU A 10 -36.90 -33.73 74.80
N ALA A 11 -37.22 -32.61 75.45
CA ALA A 11 -37.74 -31.44 74.74
C ALA A 11 -36.54 -30.78 74.06
N SER A 12 -36.35 -31.06 72.77
CA SER A 12 -35.40 -30.35 71.93
C SER A 12 -35.96 -28.96 71.63
N GLU A 13 -35.65 -27.99 72.48
CA GLU A 13 -35.76 -26.58 72.14
C GLU A 13 -34.70 -26.27 71.08
N ALA A 14 -35.10 -26.39 69.81
CA ALA A 14 -34.34 -25.83 68.71
C ALA A 14 -34.41 -24.31 68.83
N ILE A 15 -33.48 -23.70 69.55
CA ILE A 15 -33.19 -22.28 69.40
C ILE A 15 -32.60 -22.15 67.99
N ALA A 16 -33.47 -21.85 67.02
CA ALA A 16 -33.06 -21.40 65.71
C ALA A 16 -32.32 -20.07 65.92
N ALA A 17 -31.01 -20.14 66.08
CA ALA A 17 -30.13 -18.99 65.93
C ALA A 17 -30.25 -18.57 64.47
N ASN A 18 -31.15 -17.62 64.19
CA ASN A 18 -31.23 -16.93 62.91
C ASN A 18 -29.93 -16.13 62.76
N ALA A 19 -28.89 -16.76 62.23
CA ALA A 19 -27.73 -16.06 61.73
C ALA A 19 -28.19 -15.22 60.53
N GLN A 20 -28.64 -14.00 60.79
CA GLN A 20 -28.92 -13.03 59.74
C GLN A 20 -27.58 -12.59 59.15
N LEU A 21 -27.32 -13.02 57.92
CA LEU A 21 -26.18 -12.56 57.15
C LEU A 21 -26.45 -11.10 56.75
N TYR A 22 -25.94 -10.15 57.53
CA TYR A 22 -25.95 -8.75 57.15
C TYR A 22 -24.90 -8.53 56.07
N SER A 23 -25.31 -8.55 54.79
CA SER A 23 -24.46 -8.07 53.70
C SER A 23 -24.55 -6.55 53.63
N PHE A 24 -23.56 -5.87 54.18
CA PHE A 24 -23.40 -4.45 53.90
C PHE A 24 -22.88 -4.31 52.46
N PRO A 25 -23.48 -3.46 51.60
CA PRO A 25 -22.87 -3.16 50.32
C PRO A 25 -21.48 -2.60 50.60
N ALA A 26 -20.44 -3.26 50.07
CA ALA A 26 -19.09 -2.73 50.16
C ALA A 26 -19.13 -1.30 49.64
N PRO A 27 -18.53 -0.31 50.34
CA PRO A 27 -18.41 1.03 49.79
C PRO A 27 -17.78 0.89 48.40
N ALA A 28 -18.31 1.62 47.42
CA ALA A 28 -17.78 1.60 46.07
C ALA A 28 -16.28 1.86 46.17
N MET A 29 -15.47 0.83 45.91
CA MET A 29 -14.03 0.98 45.88
C MET A 29 -13.79 2.04 44.82
N THR A 30 -13.23 3.19 45.22
CA THR A 30 -12.83 4.20 44.26
C THR A 30 -11.76 3.55 43.39
N VAL A 31 -12.16 3.13 42.19
CA VAL A 31 -11.21 2.77 41.15
C VAL A 31 -10.39 4.04 40.98
N ALA A 32 -9.13 4.00 41.40
CA ALA A 32 -8.29 5.19 41.37
C ALA A 32 -8.27 5.70 39.92
N ASP A 33 -8.93 6.82 39.65
CA ASP A 33 -8.90 7.38 38.32
C ASP A 33 -7.45 7.73 37.98
N CYS A 34 -7.01 7.28 36.81
CA CYS A 34 -5.69 7.65 36.34
C CYS A 34 -5.63 9.17 36.17
N ARG A 35 -4.44 9.74 36.39
CA ARG A 35 -4.22 11.16 36.12
C ARG A 35 -4.60 11.48 34.67
N PRO A 36 -5.06 12.71 34.36
CA PRO A 36 -5.36 13.12 32.99
C PRO A 36 -4.25 12.72 32.01
N GLY A 37 -4.62 12.11 30.88
CA GLY A 37 -3.68 11.61 29.86
C GLY A 37 -3.12 10.21 30.11
N HIS A 38 -3.52 9.53 31.19
CA HIS A 38 -3.15 8.15 31.47
C HIS A 38 -4.37 7.23 31.44
N ILE A 39 -4.17 5.99 31.01
CA ILE A 39 -5.18 4.93 30.96
C ILE A 39 -4.76 3.77 31.85
N TRP A 40 -5.74 2.97 32.28
CA TRP A 40 -5.49 1.71 32.96
C TRP A 40 -4.87 0.70 31.98
N MET A 41 -3.68 0.23 32.31
CA MET A 41 -2.91 -0.77 31.56
C MET A 41 -2.60 -1.97 32.46
N ARG A 42 -2.20 -3.10 31.85
CA ARG A 42 -1.78 -4.32 32.57
C ARG A 42 -0.29 -4.56 32.37
N ARG A 43 0.42 -4.82 33.45
CA ARG A 43 1.82 -5.27 33.41
C ARG A 43 1.90 -6.73 32.94
N ALA A 44 3.10 -7.19 32.58
CA ALA A 44 3.36 -8.60 32.25
C ALA A 44 3.01 -9.57 33.38
N ASN A 45 3.06 -9.12 34.65
CA ASN A 45 2.67 -9.89 35.82
C ASN A 45 1.17 -9.79 36.17
N GLY A 46 0.35 -9.19 35.30
CA GLY A 46 -1.11 -9.12 35.45
C GLY A 46 -1.62 -7.98 36.35
N LEU A 47 -0.75 -7.23 37.04
CA LEU A 47 -1.16 -6.14 37.92
C LEU A 47 -1.60 -4.89 37.11
N PRO A 48 -2.72 -4.25 37.51
CA PRO A 48 -3.17 -3.01 36.88
C PRO A 48 -2.28 -1.83 37.28
N TYR A 49 -2.01 -0.91 36.36
CA TYR A 49 -1.29 0.34 36.61
C TYR A 49 -1.76 1.44 35.65
N CYS A 50 -1.55 2.71 36.01
CA CYS A 50 -1.78 3.83 35.11
C CYS A 50 -0.56 4.05 34.20
N GLY A 51 -0.76 4.04 32.89
CA GLY A 51 0.28 4.30 31.89
C GLY A 51 -0.19 5.27 30.82
N ALA A 52 0.76 5.90 30.13
CA ALA A 52 0.45 6.67 28.93
C ALA A 52 -0.01 5.72 27.82
N PRO A 53 -1.01 6.10 27.00
CA PRO A 53 -1.32 5.34 25.79
C PRO A 53 -0.07 5.26 24.92
N LEU A 54 0.15 4.08 24.33
CA LEU A 54 1.23 3.92 23.35
C LEU A 54 0.98 4.93 22.21
N PRO A 55 2.01 5.65 21.74
CA PRO A 55 1.88 6.45 20.54
C PRO A 55 1.40 5.53 19.41
N PRO A 56 0.57 6.02 18.48
CA PRO A 56 0.23 5.25 17.30
C PRO A 56 1.53 4.80 16.62
N PRO A 57 1.59 3.55 16.11
CA PRO A 57 2.75 3.13 15.36
C PRO A 57 3.01 4.14 14.23
N PRO A 58 4.27 4.47 13.94
CA PRO A 58 4.59 5.34 12.81
C PRO A 58 3.94 4.77 11.54
N GLU A 59 3.39 5.65 10.71
CA GLU A 59 2.85 5.24 9.42
C GLU A 59 3.94 4.52 8.62
N PRO A 60 3.63 3.41 7.93
CA PRO A 60 4.61 2.75 7.06
C PRO A 60 5.05 3.73 5.98
N ASP A 61 6.37 3.75 5.70
CA ASP A 61 6.93 4.60 4.65
C ASP A 61 6.17 4.38 3.32
N PRO A 62 5.85 5.45 2.57
CA PRO A 62 5.20 5.31 1.27
C PRO A 62 6.06 4.42 0.35
N ALA A 63 5.40 3.49 -0.35
CA ALA A 63 6.08 2.58 -1.27
C ALA A 63 6.87 3.38 -2.33
N PRO A 64 8.10 2.97 -2.69
CA PRO A 64 8.87 3.63 -3.72
C PRO A 64 8.05 3.65 -5.03
N PRO A 65 8.07 4.76 -5.78
CA PRO A 65 7.36 4.84 -7.05
C PRO A 65 7.79 3.68 -7.96
N PRO A 66 6.86 3.11 -8.74
CA PRO A 66 7.19 1.99 -9.62
C PRO A 66 8.36 2.36 -10.53
N ALA A 67 9.41 1.53 -10.49
CA ALA A 67 10.62 1.77 -11.26
C ALA A 67 10.31 1.71 -12.77
N CYS A 68 10.99 2.55 -13.55
CA CYS A 68 10.96 2.46 -15.00
C CYS A 68 11.41 1.06 -15.44
N ARG A 69 10.73 0.51 -16.45
CA ARG A 69 10.95 -0.85 -16.98
C ARG A 69 11.61 -0.76 -18.35
N PHE A 70 12.49 -1.72 -18.65
CA PHE A 70 13.13 -1.84 -19.96
C PHE A 70 13.42 -3.29 -20.30
N LEU A 71 12.90 -3.75 -21.44
CA LEU A 71 13.17 -5.05 -22.03
C LEU A 71 13.02 -4.91 -23.54
N TYR A 72 14.13 -4.74 -24.25
CA TYR A 72 14.07 -4.48 -25.69
C TYR A 72 13.73 -5.75 -26.51
N PRO A 73 12.85 -5.67 -27.54
CA PRO A 73 12.05 -4.53 -27.98
C PRO A 73 10.65 -4.44 -27.34
N THR A 74 10.30 -5.36 -26.44
CA THR A 74 8.92 -5.54 -25.95
C THR A 74 8.47 -4.55 -24.90
N ILE A 75 9.38 -3.93 -24.16
CA ILE A 75 9.13 -2.89 -23.15
C ILE A 75 10.14 -1.76 -23.38
N ALA A 76 9.75 -0.76 -24.15
CA ALA A 76 10.58 0.38 -24.50
C ALA A 76 9.74 1.55 -25.05
N ILE A 77 10.26 2.76 -24.93
CA ILE A 77 9.77 3.91 -25.71
C ILE A 77 10.78 4.22 -26.79
N ALA A 78 10.37 4.18 -28.05
CA ALA A 78 11.20 4.54 -29.19
C ALA A 78 10.79 5.91 -29.73
N ILE A 79 11.76 6.78 -29.98
CA ILE A 79 11.57 8.10 -30.60
C ILE A 79 12.50 8.21 -31.81
N GLY A 80 11.96 8.60 -32.96
CA GLY A 80 12.73 8.77 -34.18
C GLY A 80 11.88 8.63 -35.44
N PRO A 81 12.49 8.33 -36.59
CA PRO A 81 11.80 8.18 -37.86
C PRO A 81 10.76 7.05 -37.80
N MET A 82 9.57 7.34 -38.30
CA MET A 82 8.42 6.42 -38.33
C MET A 82 7.67 6.55 -39.66
N GLY A 83 6.80 5.57 -39.93
CA GLY A 83 6.05 5.48 -41.17
C GLY A 83 6.75 4.58 -42.18
N ASN A 84 6.46 4.80 -43.47
CA ASN A 84 7.13 4.08 -44.53
C ASN A 84 8.54 4.65 -44.68
N CYS A 85 9.56 3.81 -44.42
CA CYS A 85 10.94 4.18 -44.61
C CYS A 85 11.48 3.48 -45.86
N SER A 86 12.20 4.24 -46.68
CA SER A 86 12.91 3.72 -47.84
C SER A 86 14.42 3.80 -47.63
N ALA A 87 15.15 2.89 -48.27
CA ALA A 87 16.61 2.81 -48.17
C ALA A 87 17.30 4.11 -48.66
N ASP A 88 16.68 4.81 -49.60
CA ASP A 88 17.27 5.96 -50.29
C ASP A 88 16.62 7.32 -49.94
N GLY A 89 15.44 7.32 -49.32
CA GLY A 89 14.59 8.51 -49.20
C GLY A 89 14.20 8.88 -47.76
N GLY A 90 14.66 8.14 -46.75
CA GLY A 90 14.26 8.36 -45.37
C GLY A 90 12.83 7.86 -45.08
N CYS A 91 12.23 8.35 -44.00
CA CYS A 91 10.90 7.95 -43.54
C CYS A 91 9.85 9.05 -43.75
N ASP A 92 8.59 8.65 -43.92
CA ASP A 92 7.44 9.57 -44.07
C ASP A 92 7.35 10.63 -42.97
N GLY A 93 7.82 10.31 -41.76
CA GLY A 93 7.79 11.22 -40.64
C GLY A 93 8.69 10.82 -39.49
N GLN A 94 8.45 11.48 -38.36
CA GLN A 94 9.07 11.23 -37.07
C GLN A 94 7.98 10.93 -36.06
N GLY A 95 8.30 10.17 -35.03
CA GLY A 95 7.28 9.76 -34.08
C GLY A 95 7.83 9.18 -32.79
N ILE A 96 6.88 8.75 -31.99
CA ILE A 96 7.07 8.05 -30.75
C ILE A 96 6.22 6.77 -30.76
N ALA A 97 6.79 5.67 -30.29
CA ALA A 97 6.10 4.40 -30.09
C ALA A 97 6.41 3.86 -28.69
N VAL A 98 5.37 3.48 -27.97
CA VAL A 98 5.45 2.85 -26.65
C VAL A 98 5.15 1.37 -26.82
N PHE A 99 6.09 0.54 -26.40
CA PHE A 99 5.94 -0.91 -26.30
C PHE A 99 5.87 -1.26 -24.82
N ASP A 100 4.83 -1.95 -24.39
CA ASP A 100 4.67 -2.41 -23.00
C ASP A 100 4.12 -3.84 -22.99
N GLY A 101 5.02 -4.81 -23.15
CA GLY A 101 4.74 -6.24 -23.09
C GLY A 101 4.62 -6.96 -24.43
N GLY A 102 4.94 -6.31 -25.55
CA GLY A 102 4.80 -6.93 -26.88
C GLY A 102 5.54 -6.21 -28.01
N TYR A 103 5.58 -6.83 -29.18
CA TYR A 103 6.21 -6.30 -30.40
C TYR A 103 5.36 -5.27 -31.14
N THR A 104 4.07 -5.18 -30.81
CA THR A 104 3.16 -4.16 -31.33
C THR A 104 3.11 -3.02 -30.32
N PRO A 105 3.27 -1.76 -30.76
CA PRO A 105 3.18 -0.63 -29.84
C PRO A 105 1.76 -0.55 -29.26
N VAL A 106 1.68 -0.39 -27.94
CA VAL A 106 0.42 -0.16 -27.23
C VAL A 106 -0.11 1.25 -27.46
N TRP A 107 0.79 2.16 -27.81
CA TRP A 107 0.47 3.53 -28.21
C TRP A 107 1.57 4.08 -29.09
N SER A 108 1.20 4.91 -30.08
CA SER A 108 2.16 5.62 -30.91
C SER A 108 1.56 6.91 -31.43
N ARG A 109 2.44 7.87 -31.75
CA ARG A 109 2.08 9.10 -32.45
C ARG A 109 3.15 9.47 -33.44
N MET A 110 2.72 9.95 -34.60
CA MET A 110 3.59 10.37 -35.69
C MET A 110 3.29 11.81 -36.08
N TRP A 111 4.32 12.50 -36.53
CA TRP A 111 4.29 13.82 -37.14
C TRP A 111 4.99 13.75 -38.48
N SER A 112 4.49 14.52 -39.44
CA SER A 112 5.15 14.67 -40.73
C SER A 112 6.47 15.43 -40.58
N ASN A 113 7.41 15.22 -41.51
CA ASN A 113 8.73 15.85 -41.43
C ASN A 113 8.69 17.38 -41.43
N TRP A 114 7.68 18.01 -42.03
CA TRP A 114 7.56 19.48 -42.04
C TRP A 114 7.00 20.05 -40.72
N GLU A 115 6.42 19.22 -39.86
CA GLU A 115 5.98 19.61 -38.52
C GLU A 115 7.12 19.60 -37.50
N ILE A 116 8.27 19.02 -37.86
CA ILE A 116 9.44 18.85 -37.01
C ILE A 116 10.55 19.77 -37.51
N THR A 117 10.91 20.75 -36.69
CA THR A 117 11.96 21.71 -37.07
C THR A 117 13.35 21.11 -36.88
N ASP A 118 13.54 20.36 -35.80
CA ASP A 118 14.80 19.69 -35.47
C ASP A 118 14.56 18.53 -34.49
N GLN A 119 15.64 17.87 -34.08
CA GLN A 119 15.59 16.75 -33.14
C GLN A 119 15.04 17.15 -31.77
N GLN A 120 15.33 18.36 -31.29
CA GLN A 120 14.85 18.83 -29.99
C GLN A 120 13.34 19.07 -30.03
N ASP A 121 12.81 19.61 -31.13
CA ASP A 121 11.39 19.78 -31.37
C ASP A 121 10.66 18.43 -31.38
N LEU A 122 11.23 17.40 -32.01
CA LEU A 122 10.71 16.03 -31.94
C LEU A 122 10.60 15.54 -30.50
N TYR A 123 11.66 15.69 -29.70
CA TYR A 123 11.61 15.28 -28.29
C TYR A 123 10.56 16.05 -27.49
N ASN A 124 10.46 17.37 -27.70
CA ASN A 124 9.48 18.20 -27.02
C ASN A 124 8.04 17.75 -27.35
N LYS A 125 7.76 17.46 -28.63
CA LYS A 125 6.45 16.94 -29.07
C LYS A 125 6.18 15.54 -28.54
N ALA A 126 7.19 14.66 -28.54
CA ALA A 126 7.09 13.31 -27.96
C ALA A 126 6.73 13.36 -26.47
N MET A 127 7.44 14.19 -25.70
CA MET A 127 7.15 14.41 -24.28
C MET A 127 5.76 14.99 -24.05
N ALA A 128 5.36 16.01 -24.82
CA ALA A 128 4.01 16.57 -24.73
C ALA A 128 2.92 15.54 -25.08
N ALA A 129 3.18 14.64 -26.03
CA ALA A 129 2.24 13.59 -26.40
C ALA A 129 2.11 12.52 -25.31
N LEU A 130 3.19 12.21 -24.58
CA LEU A 130 3.17 11.27 -23.45
C LEU A 130 2.34 11.78 -22.26
N VAL A 131 2.24 13.09 -22.05
CA VAL A 131 1.40 13.69 -20.97
C VAL A 131 -0.08 13.28 -21.09
N ALA A 132 -0.56 13.00 -22.30
CA ALA A 132 -1.93 12.51 -22.52
C ALA A 132 -2.08 11.00 -22.27
N THR A 133 -1.05 10.33 -21.78
CA THR A 133 -1.00 8.89 -21.56
C THR A 133 -0.61 8.58 -20.12
N GLN A 134 -0.65 7.30 -19.74
CA GLN A 134 -0.11 6.82 -18.47
C GLN A 134 1.40 6.57 -18.51
N TYR A 135 2.08 6.88 -19.62
CA TYR A 135 3.50 6.59 -19.80
C TYR A 135 4.33 7.86 -19.69
N ARG A 136 5.55 7.72 -19.15
CA ARG A 136 6.60 8.74 -19.22
C ARG A 136 7.89 8.15 -19.78
N LEU A 137 8.69 9.02 -20.36
CA LEU A 137 10.04 8.70 -20.82
C LEU A 137 10.97 8.50 -19.61
N GLY A 138 11.58 7.33 -19.50
CA GLY A 138 12.62 7.06 -18.52
C GLY A 138 14.03 7.35 -19.06
N ALA A 139 15.04 6.68 -18.51
CA ALA A 139 16.41 6.90 -18.94
C ALA A 139 16.62 6.47 -20.40
N TRP A 140 17.48 7.20 -21.12
CA TRP A 140 17.98 6.74 -22.42
C TRP A 140 18.78 5.44 -22.24
N LYS A 141 18.60 4.49 -23.16
CA LYS A 141 19.29 3.19 -23.12
C LYS A 141 20.19 2.95 -24.30
N ARG A 142 19.71 3.25 -25.50
CA ARG A 142 20.46 2.98 -26.72
C ARG A 142 19.92 3.78 -27.90
N SER A 143 20.77 3.87 -28.93
CA SER A 143 20.35 4.23 -30.27
C SER A 143 20.29 2.96 -31.12
N GLU A 144 19.35 2.92 -32.03
CA GLU A 144 19.24 1.87 -33.05
C GLU A 144 19.53 2.47 -34.39
N LEU A 145 20.47 1.85 -35.10
CA LEU A 145 20.76 2.22 -36.47
C LEU A 145 19.66 1.66 -37.37
N GLY A 146 19.20 2.50 -38.29
CA GLY A 146 18.32 2.14 -39.36
C GLY A 146 18.95 1.08 -40.26
N ASN A 147 18.11 0.22 -40.83
CA ASN A 147 18.54 -0.86 -41.72
C ASN A 147 17.96 -0.70 -43.14
N GLY A 148 17.64 0.53 -43.53
CA GLY A 148 17.00 0.87 -44.82
C GLY A 148 15.48 0.71 -44.82
N ASN A 149 14.90 -0.10 -43.93
CA ASN A 149 13.45 -0.24 -43.76
C ASN A 149 12.92 0.52 -42.53
N TYR A 150 13.83 1.00 -41.67
CA TYR A 150 13.55 1.84 -40.51
C TYR A 150 14.67 2.86 -40.40
N GLY A 151 14.36 4.06 -39.90
CA GLY A 151 15.38 5.08 -39.60
C GLY A 151 15.98 4.94 -38.20
N ASP A 152 17.02 5.74 -37.94
CA ASP A 152 17.74 5.74 -36.67
C ASP A 152 16.85 6.22 -35.51
N ARG A 153 16.70 5.43 -34.45
CA ARG A 153 15.81 5.78 -33.32
C ARG A 153 16.50 5.69 -31.98
N SER A 154 16.11 6.58 -31.08
CA SER A 154 16.51 6.56 -29.68
C SER A 154 15.52 5.75 -28.86
N VAL A 155 16.02 4.93 -27.95
CA VAL A 155 15.22 4.02 -27.15
C VAL A 155 15.41 4.30 -25.66
N TYR A 156 14.29 4.41 -24.95
CA TYR A 156 14.18 4.80 -23.55
C TYR A 156 13.42 3.75 -22.74
N GLU A 157 13.57 3.82 -21.42
CA GLU A 157 12.73 3.06 -20.50
C GLU A 157 11.27 3.55 -20.53
N VAL A 158 10.36 2.64 -20.21
CA VAL A 158 8.94 2.92 -20.00
C VAL A 158 8.72 3.12 -18.51
N CYS A 159 8.28 4.29 -18.06
CA CYS A 159 7.74 4.43 -16.71
C CYS A 159 6.25 4.78 -16.75
N GLN A 160 5.52 4.42 -15.70
CA GLN A 160 4.10 4.68 -15.52
C GLN A 160 3.91 5.50 -14.24
#